data_AF-A0A1S9UVK3-F1
#
_entry.id   AF-A0A1S9UVK3-F1
#
_cell.length_a   1.000
_cell.length_b   1.000
_cell.length_c   1.000
_cell.angle_alpha   90.00
_cell.angle_beta   90.00
_cell.angle_gamma   90.00
#
_symmetry.space_group_name_H-M   'P 1'
#
loop_
_entity.id
_entity.type
_entity.pdbx_description
1 polymer ?
#
loop_
_entity_poly.entity_id
_entity_poly.type
_entity_poly.pdbx_seq_one_letter_code
_entity_poly.pdbx_strand_id
1 'polypeptide(L)' 'MIVGKRIVSKVNNLRFYDAPSWQDKDVAGAVDAGLGFTIDAKVSVNGSPQYKVHNSKGKTYYVTANEAYVYVK' A
#
# COMPACT_ATOMS: atom_id res chain seq x y z
N MET A 1 -7.71 -10.87 11.24
CA MET A 1 -6.37 -10.96 10.62
C MET A 1 -6.41 -10.25 9.27
N ILE A 2 -5.40 -9.45 8.92
CA ILE A 2 -5.37 -8.70 7.64
C ILE A 2 -4.39 -9.25 6.62
N VAL A 3 -3.45 -10.10 7.03
CA VAL A 3 -2.50 -10.75 6.12
C VAL A 3 -3.27 -11.64 5.15
N GLY A 4 -2.87 -11.63 3.87
CA GLY A 4 -3.54 -12.33 2.78
C GLY A 4 -4.81 -11.63 2.25
N LYS A 5 -5.32 -10.60 2.94
CA LYS A 5 -6.42 -9.79 2.44
C LYS A 5 -5.98 -8.82 1.36
N ARG A 6 -6.94 -8.30 0.58
CA ARG A 6 -6.66 -7.31 -0.47
C ARG A 6 -6.90 -5.90 0.04
N ILE A 7 -5.88 -5.04 0.01
CA ILE A 7 -6.05 -3.60 0.17
C ILE A 7 -6.44 -2.99 -1.18
N VAL A 8 -7.43 -2.11 -1.18
CA VAL A 8 -7.97 -1.49 -2.41
C VAL A 8 -7.97 0.03 -2.27
N SER A 9 -7.54 0.72 -3.32
CA SER A 9 -7.57 2.18 -3.37
C SER A 9 -9.00 2.71 -3.49
N LYS A 10 -9.31 3.78 -2.75
CA LYS A 10 -10.53 4.59 -2.89
C LYS A 10 -10.35 5.75 -3.87
N VAL A 11 -9.10 6.12 -4.19
CA VAL A 11 -8.76 7.32 -4.96
C VAL A 11 -7.91 6.97 -6.17
N ASN A 12 -7.92 7.84 -7.17
CA ASN A 12 -7.00 7.73 -8.30
C ASN A 12 -5.61 8.22 -7.92
N ASN A 13 -4.58 7.74 -8.64
CA ASN A 13 -3.18 8.12 -8.43
C ASN A 13 -2.69 7.92 -6.98
N LEU A 14 -3.15 6.89 -6.27
CA LEU A 14 -2.64 6.56 -4.94
C LEU A 14 -1.20 6.03 -5.05
N ARG A 15 -0.24 6.73 -4.46
CA ARG A 15 1.18 6.34 -4.50
C ARG A 15 1.46 5.06 -3.71
N PHE A 16 2.38 4.26 -4.23
CA PHE A 16 3.02 3.17 -3.52
C PHE A 16 4.55 3.26 -3.68
N TYR A 17 5.28 2.64 -2.76
CA TYR A 17 6.71 2.88 -2.55
C TYR A 17 7.52 1.57 -2.63
N ASP A 18 8.76 1.64 -3.12
CA ASP A 18 9.69 0.49 -3.16
C ASP A 18 10.36 0.24 -1.78
N ALA A 19 10.29 1.21 -0.87
CA ALA A 19 10.83 1.14 0.50
C ALA A 19 9.79 1.60 1.54
N PRO A 20 9.90 1.20 2.83
CA PRO A 20 9.05 1.71 3.90
C PRO A 20 9.39 3.19 4.18
N SER A 21 8.83 4.08 3.37
CA SER A 21 9.19 5.50 3.30
C SER A 21 7.99 6.32 2.82
N TRP A 22 8.09 7.64 3.02
CA TRP A 22 7.16 8.65 2.49
C TRP A 22 7.85 9.63 1.54
N GLN A 23 9.14 9.41 1.25
CA GLN A 23 9.94 10.31 0.43
C GLN A 23 9.62 10.12 -1.06
N ASP A 24 9.63 11.21 -1.83
CA ASP A 24 9.35 11.17 -3.27
C ASP A 24 10.32 10.27 -4.04
N LYS A 25 11.59 10.19 -3.62
CA LYS A 25 12.60 9.31 -4.24
C LYS A 25 12.27 7.82 -4.17
N ASP A 26 11.43 7.42 -3.22
CA ASP A 26 11.07 6.03 -2.96
C ASP A 26 9.72 5.65 -3.60
N VAL A 27 9.08 6.57 -4.33
CA VAL A 27 7.83 6.31 -5.05
C VAL A 27 8.11 5.34 -6.19
N ALA A 28 7.46 4.18 -6.14
CA ALA A 28 7.57 3.14 -7.16
C ALA A 28 6.52 3.30 -8.26
N GLY A 29 5.41 3.98 -7.96
CA GLY A 29 4.33 4.24 -8.90
C GLY A 29 3.06 4.69 -8.21
N ALA A 30 1.95 4.67 -8.95
CA ALA A 30 0.63 4.97 -8.45
C ALA A 30 -0.41 3.97 -8.96
N VAL A 31 -1.50 3.83 -8.22
CA VAL A 31 -2.60 2.93 -8.53
C VAL A 31 -3.94 3.68 -8.45
N ASP A 32 -4.85 3.35 -9.35
CA ASP A 32 -6.17 3.99 -9.41
C ASP A 32 -7.20 3.33 -8.51
N ALA A 33 -8.35 4.00 -8.34
CA ALA A 33 -9.43 3.52 -7.50
C ALA A 33 -9.91 2.12 -7.95
N GLY A 34 -10.19 1.24 -6.98
CA GLY A 34 -10.63 -0.14 -7.23
C GLY A 34 -9.50 -1.15 -7.48
N LEU A 35 -8.30 -0.67 -7.82
CA LEU A 35 -7.09 -1.49 -7.90
C LEU A 35 -6.40 -1.61 -6.53
N GLY A 36 -5.49 -2.58 -6.39
CA GLY A 36 -5.02 -2.98 -5.07
C GLY A 36 -4.04 -4.14 -5.04
N PHE A 37 -3.60 -4.49 -3.83
CA PHE A 37 -2.51 -5.44 -3.56
C PHE A 37 -2.90 -6.41 -2.43
N THR A 38 -2.16 -7.51 -2.31
CA THR A 38 -2.30 -8.44 -1.17
C THR A 38 -1.45 -7.95 0.00
N ILE A 39 -2.00 -7.96 1.21
CA ILE A 39 -1.32 -7.50 2.42
C ILE A 39 -0.43 -8.60 2.99
N ASP A 40 0.85 -8.29 3.21
CA ASP A 40 1.82 -9.15 3.89
C ASP A 40 1.94 -8.80 5.38
N ALA A 41 1.94 -7.49 5.69
CA ALA A 41 2.06 -6.99 7.05
C ALA A 41 1.57 -5.54 7.16
N LYS A 42 1.31 -5.09 8.40
CA LYS A 42 1.19 -3.67 8.74
C LYS A 42 2.49 -3.22 9.42
N VAL A 43 3.05 -2.10 8.98
CA VAL A 43 4.30 -1.53 9.49
C VAL A 43 4.11 -0.07 9.89
N SER A 44 4.92 0.44 10.81
CA SER A 44 4.95 1.86 11.17
C SER A 44 6.17 2.52 10.54
N VAL A 45 5.96 3.62 9.81
CA VAL A 45 7.01 4.36 9.10
C VAL A 45 6.90 5.82 9.53
N ASN A 46 7.91 6.30 10.26
CA ASN A 46 7.95 7.67 10.81
C ASN A 46 6.66 8.05 11.56
N GLY A 47 6.11 7.12 12.35
CA GLY A 47 4.90 7.33 13.15
C GLY A 47 3.57 7.17 12.39
N SER A 48 3.59 6.92 11.07
CA SER A 48 2.39 6.68 10.26
C SER A 48 2.33 5.25 9.72
N PRO A 49 1.16 4.58 9.72
CA PRO A 49 1.06 3.20 9.31
C PRO A 49 1.06 3.02 7.79
N GLN A 50 1.78 1.99 7.33
CA GLN A 50 1.73 1.47 5.96
C GLN A 50 1.37 -0.01 5.97
N TYR A 51 0.90 -0.51 4.83
CA TYR A 51 0.89 -1.94 4.54
C TYR A 51 2.11 -2.31 3.69
N LYS A 52 2.84 -3.33 4.13
CA LYS A 52 3.72 -4.10 3.24
C LYS A 52 2.82 -4.99 2.40
N VAL A 53 2.92 -4.89 1.09
CA VAL A 53 2.04 -5.56 0.15
C VAL A 53 2.83 -6.21 -0.98
N HIS A 54 2.23 -7.18 -1.67
CA HIS A 54 2.75 -7.69 -2.93
C HIS A 54 1.70 -7.63 -4.06
N ASN A 55 2.18 -7.46 -5.29
CA ASN A 55 1.35 -7.57 -6.49
C ASN A 55 1.25 -9.03 -6.99
N SER A 56 0.48 -9.26 -8.05
CA SER A 56 0.32 -10.59 -8.66
C SER A 56 1.61 -11.22 -9.20
N LYS A 57 2.69 -10.44 -9.34
CA LYS A 57 4.02 -10.90 -9.74
C LYS A 57 4.94 -11.17 -8.53
N GLY A 58 4.44 -11.07 -7.31
CA GLY A 58 5.20 -11.26 -6.08
C GLY A 58 6.14 -10.11 -5.72
N LYS A 59 6.13 -8.98 -6.44
CA LYS A 59 6.96 -7.82 -6.09
C LYS A 59 6.36 -7.09 -4.88
N THR A 60 7.20 -6.85 -3.88
CA THR A 60 6.84 -6.14 -2.65
C THR A 60 6.84 -4.63 -2.84
N TYR A 61 5.87 -3.97 -2.22
CA TYR A 61 5.74 -2.52 -2.12
C TYR A 61 5.19 -2.10 -0.76
N TYR A 62 5.10 -0.80 -0.56
CA TYR A 62 4.48 -0.19 0.61
C TYR A 62 3.43 0.81 0.18
N VAL A 63 2.27 0.80 0.85
CA VAL A 63 1.14 1.69 0.57
C VAL A 63 0.55 2.19 1.88
N THR A 64 -0.05 3.39 1.86
CA THR A 64 -0.70 3.94 3.06
C THR A 64 -1.75 2.99 3.64
N ALA A 65 -1.79 2.90 4.97
CA ALA A 65 -2.85 2.21 5.69
C ALA A 65 -3.98 3.16 6.14
N ASN A 66 -3.96 4.42 5.70
CA ASN A 66 -4.96 5.41 6.07
C ASN A 66 -6.30 5.10 5.38
N GLU A 67 -7.31 4.79 6.19
CA GLU A 67 -8.64 4.37 5.75
C GLU A 67 -9.40 5.45 4.96
N ALA A 68 -8.96 6.71 4.98
CA ALA A 68 -9.50 7.73 4.08
C ALA A 68 -9.21 7.42 2.60
N TYR A 69 -8.08 6.76 2.30
CA TYR A 69 -7.63 6.49 0.94
C TYR A 69 -7.74 5.02 0.52
N VAL A 70 -7.87 4.10 1.48
CA VAL A 70 -7.89 2.66 1.21
C VAL A 70 -8.95 1.93 2.03
N TYR A 71 -9.34 0.75 1.59
CA TYR A 71 -10.12 -0.21 2.40
C TYR A 71 -9.63 -1.63 2.17
N VAL A 72 -9.82 -2.49 3.18
CA VAL A 72 -9.46 -3.91 3.12
C VAL A 72 -10.71 -4.72 2.74
N LYS A 73 -10.59 -5.62 1.76
CA LYS A 73 -11.55 -6.72 1.52
C LYS A 73 -11.09 -7.96 2.28
#